data_AF-A0A218NNZ9-F1
#
_entry.id   AF-A0A218NNZ9-F1
#
_cell.length_a   1.000
_cell.length_b   1.000
_cell.length_c   1.000
_cell.angle_alpha   90.00
_cell.angle_beta   90.00
_cell.angle_gamma   90.00
#
_symmetry.space_group_name_H-M   'P 1'
#
loop_
_entity.id
_entity.type
_entity.pdbx_description
1 polymer ?
#
loop_
_entity_poly.entity_id
_entity_poly.type
_entity_poly.pdbx_seq_one_letter_code
_entity_poly.pdbx_strand_id
1 'polypeptide(L)'
;MANRLLTVNIRNYINRQPRGKRRNRAVRYIRERIAHYTGTEIENVKIDKKLNEAIFKVYSKTALPVKMKLDIDGSGIVTASPFTATITDSSKPAEEGKKKENADKKPSAEKVNEKKAEKPKEKEPKESSKDSKKESKSKE
;
A
#
# COMPACT_ATOMS: atom_id res chain seq x y z
N MET A 1 -14.60 -11.88 20.68
CA MET A 1 -13.46 -11.42 19.85
C MET A 1 -12.25 -12.25 20.23
N ALA A 2 -11.58 -12.84 19.24
CA ALA A 2 -10.38 -13.64 19.50
C ALA A 2 -9.15 -12.80 19.15
N ASN A 3 -8.26 -12.60 20.13
CA ASN A 3 -7.05 -11.81 19.96
C ASN A 3 -5.86 -12.76 19.81
N ARG A 4 -5.05 -12.57 18.77
CA ARG A 4 -3.84 -13.36 18.52
C ARG A 4 -2.63 -12.46 18.34
N LEU A 5 -1.47 -12.92 18.79
CA LEU A 5 -0.19 -12.27 18.51
C LEU A 5 0.51 -13.02 17.39
N LEU A 6 0.97 -12.28 16.38
CA LEU A 6 1.69 -12.84 15.24
C LEU A 6 2.99 -12.08 14.99
N THR A 7 4.05 -12.82 14.71
CA THR A 7 5.29 -12.26 14.17
C THR A 7 5.51 -12.80 12.76
N VAL A 8 5.61 -11.89 11.78
CA VAL A 8 5.85 -12.26 10.37
C VAL A 8 7.27 -11.88 9.98
N ASN A 9 8.08 -12.89 9.62
CA ASN A 9 9.39 -12.64 9.04
C ASN A 9 9.25 -12.34 7.53
N ILE A 10 9.48 -11.08 7.17
CA ILE A 10 9.39 -10.58 5.79
C ILE A 10 10.74 -10.54 5.07
N ARG A 11 11.84 -10.81 5.77
CA ARG A 11 13.20 -10.55 5.29
C ARG A 11 13.53 -11.29 3.99
N ASN A 12 13.31 -12.61 4.01
CA ASN A 12 13.61 -13.48 2.88
C ASN A 12 12.79 -13.13 1.64
N TYR A 13 11.55 -12.67 1.86
CA TYR A 13 10.66 -12.28 0.77
C TYR A 13 11.05 -10.92 0.19
N ILE A 14 11.23 -9.89 1.02
CA ILE A 14 11.48 -8.51 0.59
C ILE A 14 12.86 -8.35 -0.05
N ASN A 15 13.87 -9.08 0.44
CA ASN A 15 15.23 -8.97 -0.09
C ASN A 15 15.32 -9.42 -1.56
N ARG A 16 14.46 -10.34 -1.99
CA ARG A 16 14.35 -10.80 -3.38
C ARG A 16 13.62 -9.80 -4.29
N GLN A 17 12.98 -8.77 -3.75
CA GLN A 17 12.19 -7.81 -4.51
C GLN A 17 13.01 -6.55 -4.85
N PRO A 18 12.77 -5.93 -6.03
CA PRO A 18 13.35 -4.63 -6.38
C PRO A 18 12.97 -3.55 -5.37
N ARG A 19 13.92 -2.68 -5.01
CA ARG A 19 13.78 -1.69 -3.92
C ARG A 19 12.48 -0.86 -4.00
N GLY A 20 12.13 -0.37 -5.19
CA GLY A 20 10.91 0.43 -5.40
C GLY A 20 9.60 -0.33 -5.18
N LYS A 21 9.60 -1.66 -5.33
CA LYS A 21 8.41 -2.51 -5.16
C LYS A 21 8.30 -3.13 -3.77
N ARG A 22 9.34 -3.03 -2.93
CA ARG A 22 9.42 -3.68 -1.61
C ARG A 22 8.26 -3.33 -0.70
N ARG A 23 7.85 -2.07 -0.66
CA ARG A 23 6.75 -1.58 0.20
C ARG A 23 5.42 -2.28 -0.13
N ASN A 24 5.00 -2.18 -1.39
CA ASN A 24 3.74 -2.76 -1.84
C ASN A 24 3.75 -4.29 -1.72
N ARG A 25 4.89 -4.91 -2.01
CA ARG A 25 5.08 -6.37 -1.84
C ARG A 25 5.02 -6.79 -0.38
N ALA A 26 5.60 -6.01 0.54
CA ALA A 26 5.56 -6.28 1.97
C ALA A 26 4.13 -6.33 2.50
N VAL A 27 3.32 -5.32 2.15
CA VAL A 27 1.90 -5.26 2.57
C VAL A 27 1.14 -6.49 2.07
N ARG A 28 1.28 -6.81 0.78
CA ARG A 28 0.63 -7.98 0.19
C ARG A 28 1.04 -9.27 0.91
N TYR A 29 2.33 -9.47 1.12
CA TYR A 29 2.84 -10.66 1.81
C TYR A 29 2.37 -10.76 3.26
N ILE A 30 2.26 -9.63 3.96
CA ILE A 30 1.69 -9.61 5.32
C ILE A 30 0.23 -10.04 5.29
N ARG A 31 -0.59 -9.54 4.35
CA ARG A 31 -1.99 -9.98 4.21
C ARG A 31 -2.10 -11.47 3.90
N GLU A 32 -1.29 -11.97 2.97
CA GLU A 32 -1.22 -13.39 2.61
C GLU A 32 -0.87 -14.26 3.83
N ARG A 33 0.10 -13.81 4.65
CA ARG A 33 0.49 -14.51 5.88
C ARG A 33 -0.61 -14.48 6.93
N ILE A 34 -1.25 -13.34 7.16
CA ILE A 34 -2.36 -13.24 8.11
C ILE A 34 -3.49 -14.20 7.69
N ALA A 35 -3.96 -14.08 6.45
CA ALA A 35 -4.98 -14.94 5.84
C ALA A 35 -4.68 -16.43 6.03
N HIS A 36 -3.43 -16.84 5.75
CA HIS A 36 -2.99 -18.21 5.93
C HIS A 36 -3.08 -18.69 7.39
N TYR A 37 -2.72 -17.85 8.37
CA TYR A 37 -2.75 -18.24 9.79
C TYR A 37 -4.14 -18.12 10.43
N THR A 38 -5.02 -17.28 9.90
CA THR A 38 -6.39 -17.11 10.39
C THR A 38 -7.41 -17.96 9.62
N GLY A 39 -7.03 -18.55 8.48
CA GLY A 39 -7.95 -19.29 7.62
C GLY A 39 -8.98 -18.39 6.93
N THR A 40 -8.68 -17.10 6.77
CA THR A 40 -9.57 -16.11 6.16
C THR A 40 -9.09 -15.72 4.77
N GLU A 41 -9.98 -15.18 3.96
CA GLU A 41 -9.60 -14.62 2.65
C GLU A 41 -8.77 -13.34 2.81
N ILE A 42 -7.92 -13.06 1.81
CA ILE A 42 -7.03 -11.90 1.80
C ILE A 42 -7.82 -10.57 1.82
N GLU A 43 -9.02 -10.57 1.24
CA GLU A 43 -9.90 -9.40 1.15
C GLU A 43 -10.47 -9.00 2.51
N ASN A 44 -10.63 -9.97 3.41
CA ASN A 44 -11.17 -9.77 4.76
C ASN A 44 -10.10 -9.33 5.78
N VAL A 45 -8.84 -9.19 5.35
CA VAL A 45 -7.74 -8.71 6.20
C VAL A 45 -7.58 -7.19 6.08
N LYS A 46 -7.91 -6.49 7.17
CA LYS A 46 -7.71 -5.05 7.31
C LYS A 46 -6.42 -4.77 8.08
N ILE A 47 -5.57 -3.91 7.53
CA ILE A 47 -4.34 -3.46 8.17
C ILE A 47 -4.58 -2.05 8.70
N ASP A 48 -4.37 -1.84 10.00
CA ASP A 48 -4.48 -0.52 10.61
C ASP A 48 -3.49 0.48 9.97
N LYS A 49 -3.88 1.75 9.90
CA LYS A 49 -3.10 2.82 9.28
C LYS A 49 -1.71 2.94 9.93
N LYS A 50 -1.63 2.82 11.27
CA LYS A 50 -0.38 2.87 12.02
C LYS A 50 0.58 1.74 11.64
N LEU A 51 0.05 0.52 11.50
CA LEU A 51 0.84 -0.63 11.06
C LEU A 51 1.30 -0.45 9.60
N ASN A 52 0.43 0.04 8.73
CA ASN A 52 0.77 0.32 7.34
C ASN A 52 1.92 1.33 7.23
N GLU A 53 1.85 2.45 7.95
CA GLU A 53 2.94 3.42 7.99
C GLU A 53 4.25 2.83 8.50
N ALA A 54 4.19 2.01 9.56
CA ALA A 54 5.37 1.35 10.10
C ALA A 54 6.01 0.39 9.08
N ILE A 55 5.19 -0.31 8.28
CA ILE A 55 5.67 -1.17 7.19
C ILE A 55 6.44 -0.34 6.15
N PHE A 56 5.91 0.83 5.78
CA PHE A 56 6.53 1.68 4.76
C PHE A 56 7.80 2.38 5.23
N LYS A 57 7.82 2.86 6.48
CA LYS A 57 8.92 3.63 7.06
C LYS A 57 10.09 2.74 7.50
N VAL A 58 9.78 1.65 8.21
CA VAL A 58 10.79 0.83 8.88
C VAL A 58 10.90 -0.53 8.20
N TYR A 59 9.88 -1.37 8.31
CA TYR A 59 10.02 -2.81 8.05
C TYR A 59 10.38 -3.13 6.60
N SER A 60 9.83 -2.43 5.60
CA SER A 60 10.17 -2.66 4.19
C SER A 60 11.57 -2.18 3.80
N LYS A 61 12.14 -1.23 4.55
CA LYS A 61 13.48 -0.68 4.30
C LYS A 61 14.55 -1.52 4.99
N THR A 62 14.34 -1.88 6.26
CA THR A 62 15.30 -2.61 7.09
C THR A 62 15.08 -4.12 7.08
N ALA A 63 13.98 -4.59 6.48
CA ALA A 63 13.62 -6.00 6.37
C ALA A 63 13.53 -6.71 7.73
N LEU A 64 13.06 -5.99 8.76
CA LEU A 64 12.86 -6.50 10.11
C LEU A 64 11.56 -7.32 10.21
N PRO A 65 11.49 -8.33 11.10
CA PRO A 65 10.24 -9.03 11.39
C PRO A 65 9.16 -8.10 11.93
N VAL A 66 7.91 -8.28 11.49
CA VAL A 66 6.78 -7.45 11.91
C VAL A 66 6.02 -8.16 13.03
N LYS A 67 5.94 -7.54 14.20
CA LYS A 67 5.11 -8.00 15.31
C LYS A 67 3.77 -7.27 15.32
N MET A 68 2.67 -8.01 15.34
CA MET A 68 1.32 -7.45 15.23
C MET A 68 0.34 -8.18 16.15
N LYS A 69 -0.68 -7.45 16.60
CA LYS A 69 -1.89 -7.99 17.22
C LYS A 69 -2.93 -8.18 16.12
N LEU A 70 -3.64 -9.30 16.17
CA LEU A 70 -4.73 -9.64 15.27
C LEU A 70 -6.00 -9.74 16.10
N ASP A 71 -6.98 -8.91 15.74
CA ASP A 71 -8.31 -8.92 16.33
C ASP A 71 -9.27 -9.54 15.32
N ILE A 72 -9.83 -10.71 15.65
CA ILE A 72 -10.76 -11.44 14.80
C ILE A 72 -12.18 -11.10 15.23
N ASP A 73 -12.90 -10.42 14.34
CA ASP A 73 -14.31 -10.11 14.50
C ASP A 73 -15.18 -11.36 14.24
N GLY A 74 -16.34 -11.43 14.89
CA GLY A 74 -17.30 -12.54 14.68
C GLY A 74 -17.86 -12.63 13.26
N SER A 75 -17.65 -11.60 12.44
CA SER A 75 -17.98 -11.53 11.01
C SER A 75 -16.90 -12.08 10.09
N GLY A 76 -15.78 -12.58 10.62
CA GLY A 76 -14.66 -13.13 9.83
C GLY A 76 -13.68 -12.07 9.30
N ILE A 77 -13.84 -10.81 9.69
CA ILE A 77 -12.88 -9.73 9.39
C ILE A 77 -11.73 -9.78 10.39
N VAL A 78 -10.51 -9.70 9.89
CA VAL A 78 -9.29 -9.68 10.73
C VAL A 78 -8.66 -8.30 10.66
N THR A 79 -8.55 -7.63 11.80
CA THR A 79 -7.88 -6.33 11.91
C THR A 79 -6.49 -6.52 12.50
N ALA A 80 -5.46 -6.07 11.78
CA ALA A 80 -4.06 -6.14 12.21
C ALA A 80 -3.57 -4.78 12.70
N SER A 81 -3.16 -4.72 13.97
CA SER A 81 -2.63 -3.52 14.63
C SER A 81 -1.17 -3.74 15.07
N PRO A 82 -0.36 -2.68 15.16
CA PRO A 82 1.04 -2.83 15.56
C PRO A 82 1.13 -3.29 17.02
N PHE A 83 2.00 -4.26 17.30
CA PHE A 83 2.26 -4.65 18.68
C PHE A 83 3.13 -3.59 19.36
N THR A 84 2.50 -2.70 20.12
CA THR A 84 3.21 -1.92 21.14
C THR A 84 3.20 -2.75 22.42
N ALA A 85 4.39 -3.07 22.93
CA ALA A 85 4.56 -3.68 24.25
C ALA A 85 4.28 -2.64 25.34
N THR A 86 3.08 -2.08 25.36
CA THR A 86 2.55 -1.40 26.53
C THR A 86 1.82 -2.45 27.31
N ILE A 87 2.48 -2.93 28.36
CA ILE A 87 1.83 -3.59 29.50
C ILE A 87 0.65 -2.70 29.92
N THR A 88 -0.45 -3.33 30.34
CA THR A 88 -1.73 -2.78 30.84
C THR A 88 -2.86 -2.59 29.83
N ASP A 89 -3.69 -3.62 29.73
CA ASP A 89 -5.16 -3.51 29.69
C ASP A 89 -5.65 -2.67 30.87
N SER A 90 -6.35 -1.57 30.61
CA SER A 90 -7.49 -1.06 31.39
C SER A 90 -8.06 0.22 30.74
N SER A 91 -9.16 0.04 30.00
CA SER A 91 -10.34 0.93 29.95
C SER A 91 -10.19 2.43 30.29
N LYS A 92 -10.28 3.32 29.28
CA LYS A 92 -11.39 4.30 29.09
C LYS A 92 -11.13 5.29 27.93
N PRO A 93 -12.18 5.77 27.23
CA PRO A 93 -12.10 6.77 26.16
C PRO A 93 -12.39 8.20 26.66
N ALA A 94 -11.70 9.18 26.08
CA ALA A 94 -11.98 10.63 25.95
C ALA A 94 -10.63 11.28 25.56
N GLU A 95 -10.50 12.30 24.71
CA GLU A 95 -11.37 13.43 24.45
C GLU A 95 -10.90 14.12 23.16
N GLU A 96 -11.84 14.70 22.42
CA GLU A 96 -11.57 15.64 21.33
C GLU A 96 -10.83 16.89 21.85
N GLY A 97 -9.75 17.28 21.18
CA GLY A 97 -9.05 18.54 21.42
C GLY A 97 -8.92 19.33 20.14
N LYS A 98 -9.83 20.29 19.94
CA LYS A 98 -9.89 21.26 18.84
C LYS A 98 -8.67 22.20 18.80
N LYS A 99 -8.35 22.60 17.56
CA LYS A 99 -7.86 23.91 17.07
C LYS A 99 -6.55 24.51 17.64
N LYS A 100 -5.68 24.91 16.72
CA LYS A 100 -5.30 26.33 16.55
C LYS A 100 -4.96 26.64 15.08
N GLU A 101 -5.64 27.65 14.57
CA GLU A 101 -5.47 28.32 13.28
C GLU A 101 -4.33 29.34 13.32
N ASN A 102 -3.82 29.64 12.11
CA ASN A 102 -3.24 30.89 11.61
C ASN A 102 -1.86 31.37 12.10
N ALA A 103 -0.94 31.54 11.14
CA ALA A 103 -0.47 32.88 10.77
C ALA A 103 0.24 32.87 9.40
N ASP A 104 -0.20 33.81 8.57
CA ASP A 104 0.32 34.29 7.29
C ASP A 104 1.84 34.32 7.08
N LYS A 105 2.24 34.07 5.82
CA LYS A 105 3.14 34.95 5.03
C LYS A 105 3.23 34.48 3.56
N LYS A 106 2.48 35.17 2.69
CA LYS A 106 2.91 35.52 1.31
C LYS A 106 3.78 36.80 1.40
N PRO A 107 4.44 37.30 0.34
CA PRO A 107 4.60 36.78 -1.03
C PRO A 107 6.09 36.74 -1.47
N SER A 108 6.39 36.25 -2.69
CA SER A 108 7.22 36.99 -3.68
C SER A 108 7.67 36.09 -4.84
N ALA A 109 7.82 36.77 -5.98
CA ALA A 109 8.56 36.41 -7.19
C ALA A 109 7.87 35.55 -8.25
N GLU A 110 7.18 36.27 -9.14
CA GLU A 110 7.26 36.09 -10.59
C GLU A 110 8.59 35.49 -11.05
N LYS A 111 8.51 34.49 -11.94
CA LYS A 111 9.37 34.42 -13.12
C LYS A 111 8.66 33.66 -14.22
N VAL A 112 8.10 34.45 -15.13
CA VAL A 112 7.82 34.12 -16.52
C VAL A 112 9.07 33.44 -17.10
N ASN A 113 8.92 32.24 -17.64
CA ASN A 113 9.95 31.64 -18.48
C ASN A 113 9.27 31.16 -19.77
N GLU A 114 9.20 32.09 -20.72
CA GLU A 114 8.99 31.80 -22.12
C GLU A 114 10.17 30.96 -22.63
N LYS A 115 9.89 29.76 -23.11
CA LYS A 115 10.69 29.09 -24.15
C LYS A 115 9.85 28.02 -24.85
N LYS A 116 8.96 28.50 -25.71
CA LYS A 116 8.34 27.75 -26.81
C LYS A 116 9.36 27.84 -27.96
N ALA A 117 10.23 26.84 -28.18
CA ALA A 117 9.98 25.56 -28.84
C ALA A 117 9.54 25.71 -30.31
N GLU A 118 10.51 25.87 -31.22
CA GLU A 118 10.36 25.48 -32.63
C GLU A 118 11.60 24.71 -33.10
N LYS A 119 11.44 23.40 -33.23
CA LYS A 119 12.22 22.53 -34.11
C LYS A 119 11.20 21.74 -34.93
N PRO A 120 11.18 21.81 -36.26
CA PRO A 120 10.36 20.92 -37.07
C PRO A 120 11.05 19.57 -37.11
N LYS A 121 10.39 18.53 -36.60
CA LYS A 121 10.71 17.13 -36.90
C LYS A 121 9.58 16.54 -37.73
N GLU A 122 9.99 16.07 -38.90
CA GLU A 122 9.34 15.10 -39.79
C GLU A 122 8.29 14.22 -39.10
N LYS A 123 7.13 14.11 -39.74
CA LYS A 123 6.18 13.02 -39.57
C LYS A 123 5.84 12.47 -40.95
N GLU A 124 6.32 11.26 -41.24
CA GLU A 124 5.54 10.26 -41.97
C GLU A 124 5.04 9.20 -40.95
N PRO A 125 4.26 8.19 -41.34
CA PRO A 125 2.82 8.25 -41.57
C PRO A 125 2.08 7.23 -40.66
N LYS A 126 0.82 7.47 -40.29
CA LYS A 126 -0.04 6.39 -39.74
C LYS A 126 -1.53 6.52 -40.11
N GLU A 127 -1.96 5.49 -40.84
CA GLU A 127 -3.19 4.70 -40.65
C GLU A 127 -4.56 5.35 -40.83
N SER A 128 -5.15 5.05 -41.99
CA SER A 128 -6.54 4.58 -42.15
C SER A 128 -6.45 3.32 -43.05
N SER A 129 -7.19 2.23 -42.92
CA SER A 129 -8.43 1.91 -42.21
C SER A 129 -8.63 0.39 -42.22
N LYS A 130 -9.39 -0.09 -41.22
CA LYS A 130 -10.19 -1.33 -41.12
C LYS A 130 -10.36 -2.17 -42.41
N ASP A 131 -10.34 -3.51 -42.30
CA ASP A 131 -11.59 -4.28 -42.22
C ASP A 131 -11.42 -5.81 -41.97
N SER A 132 -12.41 -6.35 -41.25
CA SER A 132 -12.97 -7.72 -41.23
C SER A 132 -12.12 -9.01 -41.30
N LYS A 133 -12.06 -9.65 -40.12
CA LYS A 133 -12.46 -11.04 -39.83
C LYS A 133 -13.23 -11.79 -40.95
N LYS A 134 -12.68 -12.88 -41.50
CA LYS A 134 -13.45 -14.09 -41.86
C LYS A 134 -12.58 -15.36 -41.91
N GLU A 135 -13.16 -16.43 -41.39
CA GLU A 135 -12.64 -17.78 -41.20
C GLU A 135 -12.37 -18.55 -42.50
N SER A 136 -11.40 -19.47 -42.43
CA SER A 136 -11.34 -20.81 -43.07
C SER A 136 -9.95 -21.35 -42.73
N LYS A 137 -9.68 -22.49 -42.05
CA LYS A 137 -10.33 -23.78 -41.83
C LYS A 137 -10.56 -24.62 -43.08
N SER A 138 -9.49 -25.32 -43.47
CA SER A 138 -9.42 -26.57 -44.24
C SER A 138 -7.94 -27.06 -44.09
N LYS A 139 -7.53 -28.27 -43.67
CA LYS A 139 -8.08 -29.65 -43.79
C LYS A 139 -8.69 -29.83 -45.18
N GLU A 140 -8.01 -30.44 -46.14
CA GLU A 140 -7.38 -31.76 -46.16
C GLU A 140 -6.39 -31.80 -47.34
#